data_AF-A0A9E2HBV1-F1
#
_entry.id   AF-A0A9E2HBV1-F1
#
_cell.length_a   1.000
_cell.length_b   1.000
_cell.length_c   1.000
_cell.angle_alpha   90.00
_cell.angle_beta   90.00
_cell.angle_gamma   90.00
#
_symmetry.space_group_name_H-M   'P 1'
#
loop_
_entity.id
_entity.type
_entity.pdbx_description
1 polymer ?
#
loop_
_entity_poly.entity_id
_entity_poly.type
_entity_poly.pdbx_seq_one_letter_code
_entity_poly.pdbx_strand_id
1 'polypeptide(L)'
;MRLKEFSAQNYRSITTAYNLPLSEYTVLVGPNNEGKSNILRALGLGLKLLSRGRAVATTRRSRMRLRYREMERFDYDWIRDFPVSLQASKPDSGTSLYFTFKLTKAD
;
A
#
# COMPACT_ATOMS: atom_id res chain seq x y z
N MET A 1 -17.31 5.30 5.47
CA MET A 1 -16.05 5.66 4.76
C MET A 1 -15.70 4.58 3.76
N ARG A 2 -15.23 4.93 2.56
CA ARG A 2 -14.83 4.00 1.49
C ARG A 2 -13.59 4.53 0.76
N LEU A 3 -12.68 3.66 0.30
CA LEU A 3 -11.54 4.06 -0.52
C LEU A 3 -12.01 4.28 -1.96
N LYS A 4 -11.75 5.47 -2.52
CA LYS A 4 -12.19 5.89 -3.87
C LYS A 4 -11.05 5.80 -4.88
N GLU A 5 -9.86 6.25 -4.49
CA GLU A 5 -8.69 6.28 -5.36
C GLU A 5 -7.45 5.96 -4.54
N PHE A 6 -6.50 5.29 -5.19
CA PHE A 6 -5.18 5.00 -4.65
C PHE A 6 -4.12 5.40 -5.66
N SER A 7 -3.04 5.99 -5.19
CA SER A 7 -1.88 6.30 -6.03
C SER A 7 -0.59 5.95 -5.31
N ALA A 8 0.37 5.42 -6.06
CA ALA A 8 1.71 5.12 -5.58
C ALA A 8 2.73 5.75 -6.51
N GLN A 9 3.77 6.34 -5.93
CA GLN A 9 4.91 6.88 -6.65
C GLN A 9 6.20 6.32 -6.03
N ASN A 10 7.16 6.00 -6.88
CA ASN A 10 8.44 5.41 -6.49
C ASN A 10 8.28 4.14 -5.65
N TYR A 11 7.55 3.14 -6.16
CA TYR A 11 7.41 1.82 -5.54
C TYR A 11 7.68 0.69 -6.54
N ARG A 12 8.83 0.04 -6.43
CA ARG A 12 9.29 -1.07 -7.28
C ARG A 12 9.27 -0.70 -8.76
N SER A 13 8.42 -1.34 -9.57
CA SER A 13 8.26 -1.02 -11.00
C SER A 13 7.47 0.27 -11.27
N ILE A 14 6.94 0.92 -10.23
CA ILE A 14 6.14 2.14 -10.35
C ILE A 14 7.04 3.35 -10.06
N THR A 15 7.52 4.03 -11.10
CA THR A 15 8.38 5.23 -10.95
C THR A 15 7.58 6.53 -10.99
N THR A 16 6.48 6.55 -11.72
CA THR A 16 5.56 7.69 -11.80
C THR A 16 4.27 7.42 -11.03
N ALA A 17 3.62 8.49 -10.58
CA ALA A 17 2.34 8.36 -9.89
C ALA A 17 1.29 7.74 -10.81
N TYR A 18 0.67 6.64 -10.37
CA TYR A 18 -0.45 6.01 -11.08
C TYR A 18 -1.72 6.12 -10.24
N ASN A 19 -2.68 6.91 -10.72
CA ASN A 19 -3.97 7.05 -10.06
C ASN A 19 -4.88 5.89 -10.44
N LEU A 20 -5.02 4.93 -9.52
CA LEU A 20 -5.95 3.81 -9.63
C LEU A 20 -7.32 4.22 -9.08
N PRO A 21 -8.34 4.43 -9.93
CA PRO A 21 -9.71 4.55 -9.47
C PRO A 21 -10.20 3.20 -8.93
N LEU A 22 -10.91 3.23 -7.82
CA LEU A 22 -11.46 2.06 -7.15
C LEU A 22 -12.98 2.18 -7.05
N SER A 23 -13.66 1.08 -7.38
CA SER A 23 -15.11 0.91 -7.23
C SER A 23 -15.41 -0.14 -6.15
N GLU A 24 -16.69 -0.49 -5.97
CA GLU A 24 -17.09 -1.55 -5.03
C GLU A 24 -16.47 -2.91 -5.37
N TYR A 25 -16.28 -3.17 -6.67
CA TYR A 25 -15.61 -4.37 -7.16
C TYR A 25 -14.63 -3.98 -8.26
N THR A 26 -13.34 -4.08 -7.94
CA THR A 26 -12.25 -3.74 -8.86
C THR A 26 -11.43 -4.97 -9.18
N VAL A 27 -11.24 -5.23 -10.48
CA VAL A 27 -10.38 -6.32 -10.97
C VAL A 27 -9.17 -5.70 -11.68
N LEU A 28 -7.96 -6.11 -11.28
CA LEU A 28 -6.72 -5.71 -11.95
C LEU A 28 -6.31 -6.79 -12.95
N VAL A 29 -6.40 -6.46 -14.25
CA VAL A 29 -6.04 -7.35 -15.36
C VAL A 29 -4.95 -6.70 -16.21
N GLY A 30 -4.07 -7.52 -16.77
CA GLY A 30 -3.00 -7.09 -17.66
C GLY A 30 -1.94 -8.17 -17.84
N PRO A 31 -0.97 -7.98 -18.75
CA PRO A 31 0.15 -8.91 -18.96
C PRO A 31 0.97 -9.23 -17.71
N ASN A 32 1.74 -10.33 -17.76
CA ASN A 32 2.68 -10.66 -16.69
C ASN A 32 3.74 -9.55 -16.55
N ASN A 33 4.18 -9.30 -15.33
CA ASN A 33 5.19 -8.28 -14.99
C ASN A 33 4.81 -6.81 -15.19
N GLU A 34 3.55 -6.49 -15.49
CA GLU A 34 3.03 -5.10 -15.56
C GLU A 34 2.85 -4.40 -14.20
N GLY A 35 3.38 -4.97 -13.12
CA GLY A 35 3.32 -4.33 -11.80
C GLY A 35 1.97 -4.43 -11.06
N LYS A 36 1.00 -5.23 -11.53
CA LYS A 36 -0.27 -5.48 -10.81
C LYS A 36 -0.06 -5.86 -9.34
N SER A 37 0.85 -6.80 -9.07
CA SER A 37 1.19 -7.20 -7.70
C SER A 37 1.93 -6.11 -6.92
N ASN A 38 2.64 -5.21 -7.60
CA ASN A 38 3.31 -4.07 -6.95
C ASN A 38 2.28 -3.02 -6.51
N ILE A 39 1.25 -2.75 -7.33
CA ILE A 39 0.11 -1.90 -6.95
C ILE A 39 -0.59 -2.45 -5.70
N LEU A 40 -0.93 -3.75 -5.70
CA LEU A 40 -1.57 -4.38 -4.54
C LEU A 40 -0.71 -4.36 -3.27
N ARG A 41 0.61 -4.53 -3.42
CA ARG A 41 1.55 -4.44 -2.29
C ARG A 41 1.68 -3.03 -1.75
N ALA A 42 1.76 -2.01 -2.62
CA ALA A 42 1.78 -0.60 -2.22
C ALA A 42 0.50 -0.22 -1.47
N LEU A 43 -0.66 -0.67 -1.99
CA LEU A 43 -1.96 -0.47 -1.36
C LEU A 43 -1.99 -1.10 0.04
N GLY A 44 -1.56 -2.36 0.15
CA GLY A 44 -1.48 -3.07 1.44
C GLY A 44 -0.50 -2.44 2.42
N LEU A 45 0.66 -1.96 1.96
CA LEU A 45 1.64 -1.21 2.76
C LEU A 45 0.99 0.05 3.37
N GLY A 46 0.34 0.87 2.56
CA GLY A 46 -0.29 2.10 3.06
C GLY A 46 -1.45 1.81 4.02
N LEU A 47 -2.30 0.82 3.73
CA LEU A 47 -3.37 0.41 4.65
C LEU A 47 -2.81 -0.16 5.98
N LYS A 48 -1.69 -0.89 5.93
CA LYS A 48 -0.98 -1.33 7.14
C LYS A 48 -0.51 -0.14 7.94
N LEU A 49 0.14 0.85 7.32
CA LEU A 49 0.61 2.07 7.99
C LEU A 49 -0.55 2.84 8.65
N LEU A 50 -1.65 3.03 7.92
CA LEU A 50 -2.85 3.72 8.43
C LEU A 50 -3.54 2.95 9.57
N SER A 51 -3.40 1.62 9.64
CA SER A 51 -4.03 0.78 10.67
C SER A 51 -3.18 0.58 11.94
N ARG A 52 -1.88 0.93 11.93
CA ARG A 52 -0.97 0.75 13.08
C ARG A 52 -1.50 1.35 14.38
N GLY A 53 -2.19 2.49 14.34
CA GLY A 53 -2.76 3.15 15.52
C GLY A 53 -3.90 2.39 16.21
N ARG A 54 -4.60 1.48 15.50
CA ARG A 54 -5.76 0.73 16.06
C ARG A 54 -5.38 -0.60 16.70
N ALA A 55 -4.22 -1.16 16.34
CA ALA A 55 -3.76 -2.46 16.84
C ALA A 55 -3.36 -2.44 18.33
N VAL A 56 -2.97 -1.27 18.86
CA VAL A 56 -2.59 -1.11 20.27
C VAL A 56 -3.80 -1.14 21.21
N ALA A 57 -5.00 -0.82 20.71
CA ALA A 57 -6.21 -0.64 21.54
C ALA A 57 -7.08 -1.92 21.69
N THR A 58 -6.82 -3.01 20.96
CA THR A 58 -7.74 -4.18 20.92
C THR A 58 -7.04 -5.53 21.19
N THR A 59 -6.97 -5.86 22.48
CA THR A 59 -6.92 -7.15 23.22
C THR A 59 -6.81 -8.50 22.45
N ARG A 60 -6.01 -9.42 23.06
CA ARG A 60 -6.00 -10.91 23.06
C ARG A 60 -4.88 -11.60 22.25
N ARG A 61 -3.86 -12.03 23.00
CA ARG A 61 -2.51 -12.51 22.62
C ARG A 61 -2.42 -13.74 21.70
N SER A 62 -3.50 -14.48 21.44
CA SER A 62 -3.46 -15.74 20.66
C SER A 62 -3.86 -15.58 19.18
N ARG A 63 -4.80 -14.69 18.84
CA ARG A 63 -5.16 -14.37 17.42
C ARG A 63 -4.21 -13.36 16.77
N MET A 64 -3.35 -12.73 17.56
CA MET A 64 -2.44 -11.67 17.14
C MET A 64 -1.26 -12.20 16.32
N ARG A 65 -0.75 -13.40 16.62
CA ARG A 65 0.42 -14.00 15.93
C ARG A 65 0.15 -14.29 14.44
N LEU A 66 -1.07 -14.72 14.10
CA LEU A 66 -1.48 -14.97 12.71
C LEU A 66 -1.60 -13.67 11.91
N ARG A 67 -2.21 -12.63 12.50
CA ARG A 67 -2.32 -11.31 11.85
C ARG A 67 -0.97 -10.63 11.65
N TYR A 68 -0.04 -10.78 12.59
CA TYR A 68 1.29 -10.14 12.49
C TYR A 68 2.09 -10.66 11.29
N ARG A 69 2.08 -11.99 11.07
CA ARG A 69 2.74 -12.63 9.91
C ARG A 69 2.16 -12.20 8.56
N GLU A 70 0.85 -12.00 8.49
CA GLU A 70 0.20 -11.52 7.26
C GLU A 70 0.49 -10.04 7.02
N MET A 71 0.62 -9.25 8.09
CA MET A 71 1.06 -7.86 8.02
C MET A 71 2.53 -7.72 7.62
N GLU A 72 3.43 -8.61 8.03
CA GLU A 72 4.86 -8.62 7.62
C GLU A 72 5.04 -8.60 6.10
N ARG A 73 4.10 -9.19 5.35
CA ARG A 73 4.13 -9.21 3.88
C ARG A 73 4.07 -7.82 3.23
N PHE A 74 3.67 -6.81 4.00
CA PHE A 74 3.55 -5.43 3.57
C PHE A 74 4.53 -4.49 4.30
N ASP A 75 5.60 -5.01 4.90
CA ASP A 75 6.67 -4.13 5.40
C ASP A 75 7.48 -3.53 4.27
N TYR A 76 7.78 -2.24 4.43
CA TYR A 76 8.58 -1.47 3.49
C TYR A 76 10.07 -1.76 3.72
N ASP A 77 10.76 -2.11 2.64
CA ASP A 77 12.22 -2.26 2.59
C ASP A 77 12.72 -1.34 1.48
N TRP A 78 13.50 -0.31 1.81
CA TRP A 78 13.94 0.68 0.81
C TRP A 78 14.76 0.05 -0.32
N ILE A 79 15.67 -0.89 0.01
CA ILE A 79 16.55 -1.54 -0.97
C ILE A 79 15.73 -2.34 -1.97
N ARG A 80 14.66 -2.98 -1.51
CA ARG A 80 13.76 -3.81 -2.34
C ARG A 80 12.63 -3.02 -3.01
N ASP A 81 12.04 -2.07 -2.30
CA ASP A 81 10.76 -1.44 -2.65
C ASP A 81 10.92 -0.06 -3.25
N PHE A 82 12.02 0.66 -3.03
CA PHE A 82 12.31 1.87 -3.81
C PHE A 82 12.85 1.46 -5.20
N PRO A 83 12.40 2.08 -6.31
CA PRO A 83 12.80 1.66 -7.66
C PRO A 83 14.32 1.69 -7.84
N VAL A 84 14.90 0.56 -8.24
CA VAL A 84 16.35 0.40 -8.42
C VAL A 84 16.93 1.46 -9.35
N SER A 85 16.20 1.84 -10.41
CA SER A 85 16.61 2.90 -11.34
C SER A 85 16.70 4.30 -10.70
N LEU A 86 16.03 4.52 -9.58
CA LEU A 86 16.03 5.79 -8.84
C LEU A 86 16.98 5.76 -7.64
N GLN A 87 17.41 4.59 -7.15
CA GLN A 87 18.24 4.47 -5.96
C GLN A 87 19.56 5.26 -6.06
N ALA A 88 20.24 5.17 -7.21
CA ALA A 88 21.50 5.87 -7.43
C ALA A 88 21.35 7.39 -7.59
N SER A 89 20.26 7.85 -8.21
CA SER A 89 20.03 9.27 -8.48
C SER A 89 19.29 10.00 -7.35
N LYS A 90 18.58 9.26 -6.48
CA LYS A 90 17.74 9.80 -5.40
C LYS A 90 17.87 8.94 -4.12
N PRO A 91 19.06 8.86 -3.49
CA PRO A 91 19.32 7.98 -2.35
C PRO A 91 18.49 8.33 -1.11
N ASP A 92 18.18 9.61 -0.90
CA ASP A 92 17.41 10.08 0.26
C ASP A 92 15.90 10.23 -0.01
N SER A 93 15.43 9.68 -1.14
CA SER A 93 14.01 9.72 -1.51
C SER A 93 13.26 8.48 -1.05
N GLY A 94 11.94 8.56 -1.05
CA GLY A 94 11.06 7.50 -0.57
C GLY A 94 9.87 7.26 -1.50
N THR A 95 9.11 6.23 -1.16
CA THR A 95 7.81 5.96 -1.76
C THR A 95 6.76 6.92 -1.21
N SER A 96 5.96 7.52 -2.10
CA SER A 96 4.77 8.28 -1.73
C SER A 96 3.51 7.46 -2.01
N LEU A 97 2.61 7.36 -1.04
CA LEU A 97 1.33 6.67 -1.17
C LEU A 97 0.19 7.65 -0.87
N TYR A 98 -0.74 7.78 -1.82
CA TYR A 98 -1.88 8.69 -1.71
C TYR A 98 -3.18 7.87 -1.66
N PHE A 99 -4.05 8.23 -0.72
CA PHE A 99 -5.33 7.58 -0.50
C PHE A 99 -6.44 8.62 -0.48
N THR A 100 -7.40 8.49 -1.38
CA THR A 100 -8.60 9.33 -1.40
C THR A 100 -9.77 8.53 -0.87
N PHE A 101 -10.37 8.97 0.25
CA PHE A 101 -11.54 8.32 0.83
C PHE A 101 -12.81 9.13 0.56
N LYS A 102 -13.89 8.44 0.20
CA LYS A 102 -15.25 8.96 0.27
C LYS A 102 -15.79 8.75 1.68
N LEU A 103 -16.06 9.84 2.41
CA LEU A 103 -16.68 9.77 3.72
C LEU A 103 -18.18 9.52 3.59
N THR A 104 -18.75 8.81 4.57
CA THR A 104 -20.20 8.71 4.76
C THR A 104 -20.59 9.81 5.74
N LYS A 105 -21.77 10.43 5.57
CA LYS A 105 -22.31 11.34 6.59
C LYS A 105 -22.34 10.59 7.93
N ALA A 106 -21.97 11.29 8.99
CA ALA A 106 -22.32 10.84 10.34
C ALA A 106 -23.80 11.19 10.52
N ASP A 107 -24.60 10.19 10.86
CA ASP A 107 -25.97 10.39 11.33
C ASP A 107 -25.96 10.99 12.74
#